data_AF-A0A395MQ46-F1
#
_entry.id   AF-A0A395MQ46-F1
#
_cell.length_a   1.000
_cell.length_b   1.000
_cell.length_c   1.000
_cell.angle_alpha   90.00
_cell.angle_beta   90.00
_cell.angle_gamma   90.00
#
_symmetry.space_group_name_H-M   'P 1'
#
loop_
_entity.id
_entity.type
_entity.pdbx_description
1 polymer ?
#
loop_
_entity_poly.entity_id
_entity_poly.type
_entity_poly.pdbx_seq_one_letter_code
_entity_poly.pdbx_strand_id
1 'polypeptide(L)'
;MRPSHANIGFWLIWFIALLWSYRNGYDDPSSFFYKSRIAFDRRFSAAREIQVDEYLEREIYSVKHKQRTEVQVDNEFLCIGIPSINRTTSAFLAHTVGSLVDTLTPNERNQIHIVVLLADKDPKKHFAYGQDWLFGLADDVLVYSNDSSDANAGPDLDYKVLPHDIRGMGRSDDRVENIRLDHSVLFEACRQRDPTYFALIEDDIIASPDWFTRFKKGVIEVEQRATDAHHDWMYLRLFYSEIFMGWNNEEIFDYLKVVILGYTGLIGCLLLALRCRQRRHAGSFASKDFAQTVALLLGLWIPACLALAFVTGRISLHRLFTQTPTVREMPRYGCCAQGLVFPNHHLGALQDFLREPPYQFPGDMIMEDYARDHQLTKWALDPSVMQHVGLVESSDGPRRAEVWNFSFERLQGARD
;
A
#
# COMPACT_ATOMS: atom_id res chain seq x y z
N MET A 1 -40.16 27.35 -20.61
CA MET A 1 -39.59 26.77 -19.37
C MET A 1 -40.72 26.06 -18.63
N ARG A 2 -40.54 24.79 -18.19
CA ARG A 2 -41.42 23.61 -18.52
C ARG A 2 -40.97 23.07 -19.89
N PRO A 3 -40.27 21.90 -20.10
CA PRO A 3 -39.78 20.76 -19.27
C PRO A 3 -38.54 20.98 -18.36
N SER A 4 -38.69 20.87 -17.05
CA SER A 4 -39.40 21.96 -16.39
C SER A 4 -38.51 22.72 -15.41
N HIS A 5 -38.16 23.95 -15.79
CA HIS A 5 -36.87 24.64 -15.61
C HIS A 5 -35.71 23.68 -16.02
N ALA A 6 -34.65 24.11 -16.71
CA ALA A 6 -33.97 23.21 -17.67
C ALA A 6 -33.28 21.96 -17.05
N ASN A 7 -34.01 20.84 -16.95
CA ASN A 7 -33.58 19.67 -16.21
C ASN A 7 -33.01 20.19 -14.86
N ILE A 8 -33.68 21.21 -14.28
CA ILE A 8 -33.26 22.57 -13.84
C ILE A 8 -31.81 22.88 -13.45
N GLY A 9 -31.06 23.39 -14.43
CA GLY A 9 -29.63 23.69 -14.39
C GLY A 9 -28.94 22.40 -13.93
N PHE A 10 -28.48 21.58 -14.85
CA PHE A 10 -29.19 20.30 -14.84
C PHE A 10 -29.11 19.40 -13.57
N TRP A 11 -28.06 18.90 -13.07
CA TRP A 11 -26.76 18.91 -13.52
C TRP A 11 -26.12 20.29 -13.17
N LEU A 12 -26.65 21.00 -12.12
CA LEU A 12 -26.55 22.47 -11.80
C LEU A 12 -25.10 22.84 -11.60
N ILE A 13 -24.52 23.14 -12.76
CA ILE A 13 -23.10 23.25 -13.04
C ILE A 13 -22.41 21.97 -12.59
N TRP A 14 -22.66 20.82 -13.21
CA TRP A 14 -22.82 19.60 -12.44
C TRP A 14 -21.68 19.10 -11.55
N PHE A 15 -21.95 18.87 -10.29
CA PHE A 15 -22.54 19.85 -9.39
C PHE A 15 -21.36 20.65 -8.83
N ILE A 16 -21.40 21.97 -9.03
CA ILE A 16 -20.26 22.90 -9.18
C ILE A 16 -19.00 22.17 -9.69
N ALA A 17 -19.14 21.52 -10.86
CA ALA A 17 -18.18 20.74 -11.64
C ALA A 17 -17.44 19.70 -10.79
N LEU A 18 -18.21 18.72 -10.30
CA LEU A 18 -17.80 17.69 -9.33
C LEU A 18 -16.93 18.28 -8.21
N LEU A 19 -17.49 19.39 -7.69
CA LEU A 19 -16.93 20.41 -6.81
C LEU A 19 -15.46 20.76 -7.05
N TRP A 20 -15.37 21.45 -8.19
CA TRP A 20 -14.28 21.85 -9.04
C TRP A 20 -13.18 20.82 -9.12
N SER A 21 -13.62 19.65 -9.60
CA SER A 21 -12.92 18.38 -9.79
C SER A 21 -12.11 18.06 -8.55
N TYR A 22 -12.93 17.88 -7.51
CA TYR A 22 -12.55 17.62 -6.14
C TYR A 22 -11.39 18.53 -5.65
N ARG A 23 -11.61 19.83 -5.97
CA ARG A 23 -10.78 21.05 -5.83
C ARG A 23 -9.32 20.93 -6.25
N ASN A 24 -9.19 20.60 -7.53
CA ASN A 24 -8.03 20.69 -8.42
C ASN A 24 -6.92 19.71 -8.14
N GLY A 25 -7.30 18.43 -8.00
CA GLY A 25 -6.46 17.24 -7.89
C GLY A 25 -5.05 17.37 -8.44
N TYR A 26 -4.20 18.06 -7.68
CA TYR A 26 -2.83 18.36 -8.07
C TYR A 26 -1.96 17.11 -7.94
N ASP A 27 -2.46 16.13 -7.19
CA ASP A 27 -1.91 14.87 -6.72
C ASP A 27 -2.72 13.68 -7.27
N ASP A 28 -3.32 13.82 -8.44
CA ASP A 28 -3.93 12.71 -9.18
C ASP A 28 -3.44 12.76 -10.64
N PRO A 29 -2.48 11.89 -11.04
CA PRO A 29 -1.93 11.87 -12.40
C PRO A 29 -2.94 11.65 -13.51
N SER A 30 -4.13 11.10 -13.18
CA SER A 30 -5.21 10.86 -14.13
C SER A 30 -6.23 12.01 -14.21
N SER A 31 -6.08 13.02 -13.35
CA SER A 31 -6.89 14.22 -13.34
C SER A 31 -6.35 15.24 -14.33
N PHE A 32 -7.26 16.02 -14.93
CA PHE A 32 -6.89 17.18 -15.74
C PHE A 32 -6.15 18.26 -14.94
N PHE A 33 -6.29 18.27 -13.61
CA PHE A 33 -5.75 19.31 -12.72
C PHE A 33 -4.40 18.96 -12.09
N TYR A 34 -3.78 17.85 -12.49
CA TYR A 34 -2.51 17.35 -11.95
C TYR A 34 -1.37 18.37 -12.06
N LYS A 35 -0.60 18.53 -10.98
CA LYS A 35 0.59 19.39 -10.93
C LYS A 35 1.76 18.64 -10.34
N SER A 36 2.51 17.95 -11.20
CA SER A 36 3.74 17.22 -10.82
C SER A 36 4.74 17.99 -9.95
N ARG A 37 4.76 19.33 -9.98
CA ARG A 37 5.65 20.14 -9.14
C ARG A 37 5.32 20.12 -7.65
N ILE A 38 4.04 19.97 -7.29
CA ILE A 38 3.56 20.01 -5.90
C ILE A 38 2.88 18.70 -5.48
N ALA A 39 2.64 17.79 -6.43
CA ALA A 39 2.02 16.48 -6.18
C ALA A 39 2.83 15.59 -5.22
N PHE A 40 4.15 15.77 -5.22
CA PHE A 40 5.11 15.00 -4.43
C PHE A 40 5.59 15.76 -3.20
N ASP A 41 4.90 16.83 -2.80
CA ASP A 41 5.22 17.55 -1.57
C ASP A 41 4.99 16.64 -0.36
N ARG A 42 6.03 16.48 0.45
CA ARG A 42 6.04 15.70 1.70
C ARG A 42 5.28 16.49 2.77
N ARG A 43 3.97 16.29 2.89
CA ARG A 43 3.12 17.04 3.83
C ARG A 43 2.91 16.28 5.11
N PHE A 44 2.35 15.07 5.00
CA PHE A 44 2.10 14.22 6.16
C PHE A 44 3.36 13.42 6.50
N SER A 45 4.08 12.90 5.51
CA SER A 45 5.30 12.13 5.75
C SER A 45 6.36 12.95 6.50
N ALA A 46 6.56 14.21 6.15
CA ALA A 46 7.54 15.08 6.81
C ALA A 46 7.15 15.43 8.25
N ALA A 47 5.86 15.68 8.50
CA ALA A 47 5.36 15.88 9.86
C ALA A 47 5.52 14.60 10.70
N ARG A 48 5.33 13.43 10.07
CA ARG A 48 5.49 12.13 10.69
C ARG A 48 6.95 11.82 11.04
N GLU A 49 7.90 12.15 10.16
CA GLU A 49 9.35 12.05 10.47
C GLU A 49 9.73 12.83 11.71
N ILE A 50 9.25 14.08 11.84
CA ILE A 50 9.51 14.91 13.04
C ILE A 50 8.99 14.23 14.31
N GLN A 51 7.80 13.62 14.27
CA GLN A 51 7.26 12.88 15.41
C GLN A 51 8.10 11.66 15.78
N VAL A 52 8.65 10.95 14.78
CA VAL A 52 9.56 9.83 15.01
C VAL A 52 10.87 10.31 15.58
N ASP A 53 11.44 11.41 15.08
CA ASP A 53 12.67 12.00 15.62
C ASP A 53 12.51 12.33 17.12
N GLU A 54 11.41 12.98 17.50
CA GLU A 54 11.09 13.28 18.90
C GLU A 54 10.99 12.00 19.76
N TYR A 55 10.41 10.93 19.22
CA TYR A 55 10.36 9.64 19.90
C TYR A 55 11.74 9.00 20.05
N LEU A 56 12.54 8.96 18.97
CA LEU A 56 13.87 8.38 18.98
C LEU A 56 14.79 9.10 19.95
N GLU A 57 14.79 10.44 19.96
CA GLU A 57 15.56 11.26 20.89
C GLU A 57 15.15 11.02 22.35
N ARG A 58 13.84 10.96 22.62
CA ARG A 58 13.32 10.84 23.98
C ARG A 58 13.45 9.44 24.55
N GLU A 59 13.14 8.41 23.78
CA GLU A 59 12.92 7.05 24.30
C GLU A 59 14.04 6.06 23.95
N ILE A 60 14.78 6.32 22.86
CA ILE A 60 15.75 5.37 22.30
C ILE A 60 17.18 5.87 22.52
N TYR A 61 17.54 7.03 21.97
CA TYR A 61 18.90 7.56 22.07
C TYR A 61 19.29 7.97 23.50
N SER A 62 18.31 8.33 24.33
CA SER A 62 18.53 8.72 25.72
C SER A 62 18.78 7.54 26.67
N VAL A 63 18.43 6.31 26.25
CA VAL A 63 18.47 5.11 27.09
C VAL A 63 19.45 4.11 26.51
N LYS A 64 20.50 3.78 27.26
CA LYS A 64 21.53 2.84 26.79
C LYS A 64 21.01 1.42 26.56
N HIS A 65 20.03 0.95 27.33
CA HIS A 65 19.43 -0.37 27.16
C HIS A 65 18.01 -0.41 27.73
N LYS A 66 16.99 -0.45 26.87
CA LYS A 66 15.72 -1.08 27.22
C LYS A 66 15.79 -2.52 26.73
N GLN A 67 16.14 -3.45 27.62
CA GLN A 67 15.75 -4.84 27.41
C GLN A 67 14.23 -4.86 27.42
N ARG A 68 13.62 -5.21 26.27
CA ARG A 68 12.20 -5.53 26.19
C ARG A 68 11.91 -6.49 27.34
N THR A 69 10.92 -6.17 28.17
CA THR A 69 10.42 -7.15 29.12
C THR A 69 9.75 -8.21 28.26
N GLU A 70 10.47 -9.29 27.94
CA GLU A 70 9.95 -10.44 27.20
C GLU A 70 8.78 -11.01 28.00
N VAL A 71 7.58 -10.51 27.73
CA VAL A 71 6.38 -11.26 28.02
C VAL A 71 6.28 -12.23 26.86
N GLN A 72 6.58 -13.49 27.13
CA GLN A 72 6.41 -14.57 26.17
C GLN A 72 4.92 -14.56 25.75
N VAL A 73 4.65 -14.11 24.53
CA VAL A 73 3.29 -14.13 23.97
C VAL A 73 3.15 -15.45 23.25
N ASP A 74 2.23 -16.28 23.73
CA ASP A 74 1.81 -17.48 22.98
C ASP A 74 1.21 -17.02 21.65
N ASN A 75 1.81 -17.46 20.55
CA ASN A 75 1.49 -17.12 19.15
C ASN A 75 1.74 -15.65 18.78
N GLU A 76 2.92 -15.39 18.24
CA GLU A 76 3.27 -14.10 17.67
C GLU A 76 2.33 -13.72 16.52
N PHE A 77 1.76 -12.51 16.56
CA PHE A 77 0.78 -12.12 15.56
C PHE A 77 1.46 -11.70 14.25
N LEU A 78 2.54 -10.94 14.33
CA LEU A 78 3.23 -10.39 13.16
C LEU A 78 4.75 -10.41 13.33
N CYS A 79 5.45 -11.11 12.45
CA CYS A 79 6.90 -10.96 12.31
C CYS A 79 7.21 -10.02 11.14
N ILE A 80 8.03 -9.00 11.38
CA ILE A 80 8.37 -7.96 10.41
C ILE A 80 9.83 -8.15 10.00
N GLY A 81 10.08 -8.42 8.72
CA GLY A 81 11.41 -8.47 8.14
C GLY A 81 11.74 -7.18 7.39
N ILE A 82 12.88 -6.56 7.71
CA ILE A 82 13.35 -5.32 7.08
C ILE A 82 14.77 -5.53 6.53
N PRO A 83 14.97 -5.62 5.21
CA PRO A 83 16.30 -5.61 4.62
C PRO A 83 16.79 -4.17 4.48
N SER A 84 18.03 -3.91 4.89
CA SER A 84 18.67 -2.61 4.74
C SER A 84 20.06 -2.78 4.14
N ILE A 85 20.39 -1.93 3.18
CA ILE A 85 21.74 -1.83 2.65
C ILE A 85 22.15 -0.37 2.62
N ASN A 86 23.43 -0.09 2.87
CA ASN A 86 23.91 1.27 2.93
C ASN A 86 23.95 1.93 1.53
N ARG A 87 22.84 2.57 1.14
CA ARG A 87 22.70 3.30 -0.13
C ARG A 87 22.86 4.81 0.02
N THR A 88 22.56 5.34 1.20
CA THR A 88 22.46 6.79 1.46
C THR A 88 23.01 7.14 2.84
N THR A 89 23.30 8.43 3.04
CA THR A 89 23.70 8.98 4.35
C THR A 89 22.51 9.35 5.24
N SER A 90 21.28 9.06 4.83
CA SER A 90 20.05 9.38 5.55
C SER A 90 19.67 8.27 6.52
N ALA A 91 19.14 8.64 7.70
CA ALA A 91 18.73 7.72 8.75
C ALA A 91 17.40 7.00 8.45
N PHE A 92 17.18 6.56 7.20
CA PHE A 92 15.93 5.96 6.74
C PHE A 92 15.51 4.76 7.59
N LEU A 93 16.46 3.86 7.89
CA LEU A 93 16.18 2.69 8.72
C LEU A 93 15.67 3.08 10.12
N ALA A 94 16.25 4.10 10.75
CA ALA A 94 15.82 4.54 12.06
C ALA A 94 14.39 5.11 12.02
N HIS A 95 14.05 5.89 10.98
CA HIS A 95 12.70 6.38 10.75
C HIS A 95 11.70 5.26 10.47
N THR A 96 12.07 4.29 9.63
CA THR A 96 11.25 3.13 9.31
C THR A 96 10.91 2.35 10.58
N VAL A 97 11.92 1.86 11.30
CA VAL A 97 11.70 1.02 12.49
C VAL A 97 11.05 1.83 13.61
N GLY A 98 11.48 3.08 13.80
CA GLY A 98 10.89 3.99 14.78
C GLY A 98 9.39 4.23 14.52
N SER A 99 9.01 4.50 13.27
CA SER A 99 7.61 4.76 12.89
C SER A 99 6.69 3.56 13.04
N LEU A 100 7.24 2.35 13.03
CA LEU A 100 6.50 1.12 13.27
C LEU A 100 6.15 0.92 14.76
N VAL A 101 6.92 1.51 15.69
CA VAL A 101 6.82 1.21 17.12
C VAL A 101 6.42 2.37 18.02
N ASP A 102 6.70 3.62 17.62
CA ASP A 102 6.57 4.81 18.47
C ASP A 102 5.17 5.06 19.05
N THR A 103 4.14 4.61 18.33
CA THR A 103 2.73 4.84 18.60
C THR A 103 2.02 3.56 19.07
N LEU A 104 2.73 2.44 19.15
CA LEU A 104 2.19 1.19 19.65
C LEU A 104 2.05 1.22 21.16
N THR A 105 0.93 0.72 21.66
CA THR A 105 0.81 0.38 23.08
C THR A 105 1.78 -0.76 23.43
N PRO A 106 2.20 -0.92 24.70
CA PRO A 106 3.06 -2.04 25.11
C PRO A 106 2.49 -3.42 24.71
N ASN A 107 1.16 -3.58 24.78
CA ASN A 107 0.48 -4.80 24.36
C ASN A 107 0.57 -5.03 22.84
N GLU A 108 0.51 -3.98 22.03
CA GLU A 108 0.66 -4.08 20.58
C GLU A 108 2.11 -4.32 20.18
N ARG A 109 3.07 -3.63 20.82
CA ARG A 109 4.50 -3.89 20.61
C ARG A 109 4.87 -5.33 20.97
N ASN A 110 4.20 -5.94 21.94
CA ASN A 110 4.37 -7.35 22.31
C ASN A 110 3.82 -8.36 21.28
N GLN A 111 2.93 -7.93 20.39
CA GLN A 111 2.37 -8.79 19.33
C GLN A 111 3.23 -8.80 18.05
N ILE A 112 4.23 -7.92 17.98
CA ILE A 112 5.13 -7.83 16.84
C ILE A 112 6.55 -8.25 17.20
N HIS A 113 7.25 -8.85 16.24
CA HIS A 113 8.69 -9.11 16.31
C HIS A 113 9.36 -8.49 15.08
N ILE A 114 10.40 -7.70 15.29
CA ILE A 114 11.09 -6.97 14.22
C ILE A 114 12.46 -7.61 13.99
N VAL A 115 12.67 -8.13 12.79
CA VAL A 115 13.94 -8.68 12.31
C VAL A 115 14.52 -7.72 11.27
N VAL A 116 15.68 -7.13 11.56
CA VAL A 116 16.40 -6.27 10.62
C VAL A 116 17.60 -7.02 10.06
N LEU A 117 17.72 -7.08 8.74
CA LEU A 117 18.89 -7.61 8.05
C LEU A 117 19.73 -6.46 7.51
N LEU A 118 20.95 -6.31 8.03
CA LEU A 118 21.97 -5.46 7.43
C LEU A 118 22.63 -6.27 6.30
N ALA A 119 22.13 -6.11 5.09
CA ALA A 119 22.43 -6.96 3.94
C ALA A 119 23.73 -6.57 3.19
N ASP A 120 24.48 -5.58 3.69
CA ASP A 120 25.80 -5.24 3.17
C ASP A 120 26.74 -6.48 3.23
N LYS A 121 27.54 -6.66 2.18
CA LYS A 121 28.56 -7.73 2.14
C LYS A 121 29.55 -7.65 3.30
N ASP A 122 29.87 -6.43 3.71
CA ASP A 122 30.66 -6.12 4.89
C ASP A 122 29.75 -5.34 5.83
N PRO A 123 29.21 -5.96 6.89
CA PRO A 123 28.20 -5.33 7.73
C PRO A 123 28.74 -4.10 8.45
N LYS A 124 30.06 -4.03 8.70
CA LYS A 124 30.73 -2.86 9.34
C LYS A 124 30.64 -1.59 8.50
N LYS A 125 30.35 -1.71 7.21
CA LYS A 125 30.12 -0.55 6.34
C LYS A 125 28.72 0.02 6.46
N HIS A 126 27.78 -0.71 7.05
CA HIS A 126 26.42 -0.22 7.25
C HIS A 126 26.39 0.85 8.33
N PHE A 127 25.72 1.97 8.09
CA PHE A 127 25.63 3.08 9.05
C PHE A 127 24.97 2.71 10.40
N ALA A 128 24.18 1.63 10.42
CA ALA A 128 23.45 1.14 11.59
C ALA A 128 24.25 0.07 12.34
N TYR A 129 25.37 -0.40 11.79
CA TYR A 129 26.22 -1.35 12.46
C TYR A 129 26.89 -0.71 13.69
N GLY A 130 26.88 -1.45 14.78
CA GLY A 130 27.38 -1.04 16.09
C GLY A 130 26.54 0.04 16.79
N GLN A 131 25.33 0.33 16.31
CA GLN A 131 24.50 1.38 16.88
C GLN A 131 23.49 0.82 17.90
N ASP A 132 23.57 1.30 19.15
CA ASP A 132 22.70 0.85 20.26
C ASP A 132 21.20 1.03 19.95
N TRP A 133 20.85 2.10 19.22
CA TRP A 133 19.46 2.41 18.89
C TRP A 133 18.77 1.31 18.09
N LEU A 134 19.52 0.58 17.25
CA LEU A 134 18.96 -0.48 16.43
C LEU A 134 18.45 -1.62 17.30
N PHE A 135 19.20 -1.97 18.35
CA PHE A 135 18.84 -3.00 19.33
C PHE A 135 17.79 -2.53 20.33
N GLY A 136 17.61 -1.21 20.48
CA GLY A 136 16.49 -0.65 21.22
C GLY A 136 15.15 -0.73 20.47
N LEU A 137 15.18 -0.92 19.16
CA LEU A 137 14.00 -0.93 18.29
C LEU A 137 13.69 -2.32 17.73
N ALA A 138 14.68 -2.97 17.11
CA ALA A 138 14.60 -4.30 16.52
C ALA A 138 14.75 -5.38 17.59
N ASP A 139 14.09 -6.51 17.38
CA ASP A 139 14.18 -7.67 18.26
C ASP A 139 15.33 -8.60 17.85
N ASP A 140 15.57 -8.73 16.54
CA ASP A 140 16.72 -9.45 15.99
C ASP A 140 17.44 -8.59 14.94
N VAL A 141 18.77 -8.60 14.98
CA VAL A 141 19.62 -7.98 13.96
C VAL A 141 20.47 -9.04 13.29
N LEU A 142 20.26 -9.23 11.99
CA LEU A 142 20.95 -10.21 11.16
C LEU A 142 22.06 -9.52 10.35
N VAL A 143 23.19 -10.19 10.17
CA VAL A 143 24.31 -9.72 9.34
C VAL A 143 24.89 -10.87 8.53
N TYR A 144 25.45 -10.57 7.35
CA TYR A 144 26.28 -11.52 6.64
C TYR A 144 27.71 -11.46 7.12
N SER A 145 28.26 -12.59 7.55
CA SER A 145 29.71 -12.74 7.72
C SER A 145 30.14 -14.20 7.58
N ASN A 146 31.36 -14.39 7.09
CA ASN A 146 32.04 -15.68 7.09
C ASN A 146 32.85 -15.92 8.37
N ASP A 147 32.98 -14.91 9.23
CA ASP A 147 33.67 -14.99 10.51
C ASP A 147 32.66 -14.80 11.66
N SER A 148 32.54 -15.82 12.50
CA SER A 148 31.69 -15.79 13.70
C SER A 148 32.12 -14.72 14.71
N SER A 149 33.34 -14.18 14.60
CA SER A 149 33.80 -13.09 15.46
C SER A 149 33.06 -11.76 15.20
N ASP A 150 32.45 -11.59 14.02
CA ASP A 150 31.63 -10.42 13.67
C ASP A 150 30.28 -10.40 14.42
N ALA A 151 29.91 -11.49 15.11
CA ALA A 151 28.75 -11.51 15.99
C ALA A 151 28.89 -10.55 17.18
N ASN A 152 30.12 -10.17 17.55
CA ASN A 152 30.44 -9.44 18.77
C ASN A 152 31.06 -8.06 18.47
N ALA A 153 30.32 -7.19 17.78
CA ALA A 153 30.78 -5.82 17.47
C ALA A 153 30.95 -4.91 18.71
N GLY A 154 30.52 -5.38 19.89
CA GLY A 154 30.65 -4.72 21.18
C GLY A 154 30.28 -5.68 22.32
N PRO A 155 30.52 -5.32 23.59
CA PRO A 155 30.27 -6.19 24.73
C PRO A 155 28.79 -6.56 24.95
N ASP A 156 27.84 -5.81 24.37
CA ASP A 156 26.39 -5.94 24.64
C ASP A 156 25.51 -5.95 23.37
N LEU A 157 26.08 -6.11 22.16
CA LEU A 157 25.32 -6.13 20.90
C LEU A 157 25.36 -7.54 20.28
N ASP A 158 24.22 -8.22 20.26
CA ASP A 158 24.08 -9.62 19.82
C ASP A 158 23.58 -9.70 18.37
N TYR A 159 24.51 -9.85 17.42
CA TYR A 159 24.17 -10.04 16.02
C TYR A 159 24.00 -11.53 15.69
N LYS A 160 22.94 -11.86 14.96
CA LYS A 160 22.80 -13.19 14.35
C LYS A 160 23.55 -13.22 13.02
N VAL A 161 24.68 -13.91 13.02
CA VAL A 161 25.55 -14.05 11.85
C VAL A 161 25.04 -15.15 10.92
N LEU A 162 24.93 -14.81 9.64
CA LEU A 162 24.53 -15.73 8.58
C LEU A 162 25.64 -15.86 7.53
N PRO A 163 25.81 -17.05 6.93
CA PRO A 163 26.71 -17.20 5.81
C PRO A 163 26.22 -16.34 4.64
N HIS A 164 27.14 -15.67 3.93
CA HIS A 164 26.76 -14.86 2.78
C HIS A 164 26.15 -15.70 1.64
N ASP A 165 26.70 -16.90 1.41
CA ASP A 165 26.15 -17.89 0.49
C ASP A 165 25.15 -18.81 1.20
N ILE A 166 23.90 -18.36 1.25
CA ILE A 166 22.81 -19.08 1.92
C ILE A 166 22.35 -20.35 1.18
N ARG A 167 22.76 -20.55 -0.08
CA ARG A 167 22.38 -21.73 -0.89
C ARG A 167 23.48 -22.77 -0.97
N GLY A 168 24.73 -22.42 -0.64
CA GLY A 168 25.89 -23.29 -0.82
C GLY A 168 26.25 -23.56 -2.29
N MET A 169 25.73 -22.75 -3.22
CA MET A 169 25.95 -22.87 -4.67
C MET A 169 26.68 -21.65 -5.26
N GLY A 170 27.12 -20.73 -4.40
CA GLY A 170 27.59 -19.41 -4.77
C GLY A 170 26.45 -18.38 -4.81
N ARG A 171 26.83 -17.13 -4.52
CA ARG A 171 25.98 -15.93 -4.60
C ARG A 171 26.68 -14.93 -5.51
N SER A 172 25.99 -14.46 -6.54
CA SER A 172 26.61 -13.51 -7.48
C SER A 172 26.53 -12.06 -6.99
N ASP A 173 27.20 -11.16 -7.70
CA ASP A 173 27.12 -9.73 -7.46
C ASP A 173 25.87 -9.09 -8.10
N ASP A 174 25.00 -9.89 -8.71
CA ASP A 174 23.76 -9.43 -9.32
C ASP A 174 22.81 -8.86 -8.26
N ARG A 175 22.35 -7.63 -8.49
CA ARG A 175 21.47 -6.91 -7.56
C ARG A 175 20.14 -7.62 -7.37
N VAL A 176 19.58 -8.19 -8.44
CA VAL A 176 18.25 -8.81 -8.43
C VAL A 176 18.28 -10.11 -7.63
N GLU A 177 19.30 -10.93 -7.85
CA GLU A 177 19.57 -12.12 -7.03
C GLU A 177 19.76 -11.76 -5.56
N ASN A 178 20.58 -10.75 -5.27
CA ASN A 178 20.88 -10.36 -3.89
C ASN A 178 19.63 -9.95 -3.11
N ILE A 179 18.80 -9.07 -3.68
CA ILE A 179 17.54 -8.65 -3.04
C ILE A 179 16.63 -9.85 -2.72
N ARG A 180 16.51 -10.80 -3.65
CA ARG A 180 15.67 -11.99 -3.44
C ARG A 180 16.20 -12.90 -2.34
N LEU A 181 17.51 -13.12 -2.30
CA LEU A 181 18.13 -13.92 -1.25
C LEU A 181 17.99 -13.25 0.12
N ASP A 182 18.13 -11.92 0.18
CA ASP A 182 17.92 -11.12 1.40
C ASP A 182 16.48 -11.26 1.91
N HIS A 183 15.49 -11.18 1.02
CA HIS A 183 14.11 -11.48 1.38
C HIS A 183 13.97 -12.91 1.90
N SER A 184 14.54 -13.91 1.21
CA SER A 184 14.42 -15.31 1.63
C SER A 184 14.97 -15.59 3.04
N VAL A 185 16.00 -14.84 3.45
CA VAL A 185 16.57 -14.90 4.81
C VAL A 185 15.58 -14.36 5.84
N LEU A 186 14.92 -13.25 5.56
CA LEU A 186 13.90 -12.67 6.45
C LEU A 186 12.67 -13.58 6.56
N PHE A 187 12.25 -14.19 5.45
CA PHE A 187 11.20 -15.22 5.45
C PHE A 187 11.58 -16.39 6.35
N GLU A 188 12.82 -16.88 6.25
CA GLU A 188 13.30 -17.99 7.08
C GLU A 188 13.34 -17.62 8.56
N ALA A 189 13.92 -16.46 8.90
CA ALA A 189 14.05 -15.99 10.27
C ALA A 189 12.68 -15.83 10.95
N CYS A 190 11.71 -15.27 10.23
CA CYS A 190 10.36 -15.13 10.75
C CYS A 190 9.59 -16.46 10.78
N ARG A 191 9.71 -17.32 9.76
CA ARG A 191 9.01 -18.61 9.73
C ARG A 191 9.39 -19.52 10.90
N GLN A 192 10.65 -19.48 11.36
CA GLN A 192 11.09 -20.27 12.52
C GLN A 192 10.35 -19.93 13.82
N ARG A 193 9.69 -18.77 13.88
CA ARG A 193 8.90 -18.30 15.03
C ARG A 193 7.41 -18.63 14.93
N ASP A 194 6.97 -19.17 13.79
CA ASP A 194 5.58 -19.49 13.48
C ASP A 194 4.58 -18.33 13.74
N PRO A 195 4.82 -17.11 13.18
CA PRO A 195 3.92 -15.99 13.40
C PRO A 195 2.61 -16.19 12.62
N THR A 196 1.52 -15.52 12.99
CA THR A 196 0.27 -15.58 12.20
C THR A 196 0.48 -14.97 10.80
N TYR A 197 1.21 -13.85 10.75
CA TYR A 197 1.54 -13.12 9.52
C TYR A 197 3.01 -12.74 9.49
N PHE A 198 3.54 -12.59 8.27
CA PHE A 198 4.86 -12.03 8.03
C PHE A 198 4.74 -10.75 7.20
N ALA A 199 5.35 -9.64 7.66
CA ALA A 199 5.47 -8.42 6.88
C ALA A 199 6.89 -8.28 6.33
N LEU A 200 7.03 -8.12 5.02
CA LEU A 200 8.24 -7.63 4.39
C LEU A 200 8.11 -6.11 4.21
N ILE A 201 9.02 -5.35 4.81
CA ILE A 201 8.98 -3.87 4.82
C ILE A 201 10.33 -3.34 4.34
N GLU A 202 10.34 -2.36 3.42
CA GLU A 202 11.58 -1.69 2.98
C GLU A 202 12.08 -0.69 4.04
N ASP A 203 13.38 -0.39 4.04
CA ASP A 203 14.03 0.45 5.04
C ASP A 203 13.80 1.96 4.85
N ASP A 204 13.06 2.37 3.84
CA ASP A 204 12.80 3.76 3.45
C ASP A 204 11.31 4.12 3.39
N ILE A 205 10.57 3.69 4.43
CA ILE A 205 9.15 4.00 4.61
C ILE A 205 8.90 4.84 5.86
N ILE A 206 7.71 5.42 5.92
CA ILE A 206 7.16 6.01 7.14
C ILE A 206 5.73 5.50 7.33
N ALA A 207 5.41 4.96 8.51
CA ALA A 207 4.09 4.43 8.83
C ALA A 207 3.17 5.49 9.47
N SER A 208 1.86 5.40 9.23
CA SER A 208 0.87 6.22 9.96
C SER A 208 0.76 5.78 11.42
N PRO A 209 0.41 6.66 12.36
CA PRO A 209 0.30 6.31 13.79
C PRO A 209 -0.67 5.15 14.08
N ASP A 210 -1.68 4.97 13.24
CA ASP A 210 -2.72 3.96 13.38
C ASP A 210 -2.50 2.71 12.50
N TRP A 211 -1.30 2.54 11.93
CA TRP A 211 -1.01 1.50 10.94
C TRP A 211 -1.37 0.10 11.45
N PHE A 212 -1.01 -0.24 12.70
CA PHE A 212 -1.20 -1.58 13.25
C PHE A 212 -2.68 -1.88 13.51
N THR A 213 -3.43 -0.89 13.97
CA THR A 213 -4.88 -1.01 14.15
C THR A 213 -5.59 -1.22 12.81
N ARG A 214 -5.22 -0.44 11.79
CA ARG A 214 -5.77 -0.57 10.43
C ARG A 214 -5.37 -1.89 9.77
N PHE A 215 -4.14 -2.34 9.98
CA PHE A 215 -3.64 -3.65 9.57
C PHE A 215 -4.48 -4.78 10.16
N LYS A 216 -4.62 -4.85 11.49
CA LYS A 216 -5.44 -5.88 12.17
C LYS A 216 -6.85 -5.95 11.62
N LYS A 217 -7.50 -4.78 11.46
CA LYS A 217 -8.85 -4.71 10.89
C LYS A 217 -8.88 -5.20 9.43
N GLY A 218 -7.85 -4.85 8.65
CA GLY A 218 -7.75 -5.23 7.25
C GLY A 218 -7.57 -6.73 7.05
N VAL A 219 -6.67 -7.39 7.78
CA VAL A 219 -6.47 -8.84 7.65
C VAL A 219 -7.72 -9.62 8.06
N ILE A 220 -8.42 -9.22 9.12
CA ILE A 220 -9.69 -9.85 9.51
C ILE A 220 -10.71 -9.77 8.36
N GLU A 221 -10.81 -8.61 7.71
CA GLU A 221 -11.72 -8.43 6.57
C GLU A 221 -11.30 -9.24 5.34
N VAL A 222 -10.00 -9.36 5.05
CA VAL A 222 -9.48 -10.19 3.96
C VAL A 222 -9.74 -11.66 4.22
N GLU A 223 -9.43 -12.16 5.41
CA GLU A 223 -9.66 -13.57 5.79
C GLU A 223 -11.14 -13.95 5.69
N GLN A 224 -12.03 -13.06 6.15
CA GLN A 224 -13.47 -13.27 6.01
C GLN A 224 -13.88 -13.36 4.54
N ARG A 225 -13.42 -12.43 3.69
CA ARG A 225 -13.73 -12.43 2.25
C ARG A 225 -13.15 -13.66 1.53
N ALA A 226 -11.94 -14.07 1.88
CA ALA A 226 -11.28 -15.25 1.34
C ALA A 226 -12.05 -16.53 1.69
N THR A 227 -12.49 -16.63 2.95
CA THR A 227 -13.33 -17.73 3.44
C THR A 227 -14.68 -17.77 2.72
N ASP A 228 -15.38 -16.64 2.64
CA ASP A 228 -16.69 -16.54 1.99
C ASP A 228 -16.61 -16.89 0.49
N ALA A 229 -15.56 -16.41 -0.19
CA ALA A 229 -15.31 -16.68 -1.61
C ALA A 229 -14.72 -18.08 -1.87
N HIS A 230 -14.31 -18.81 -0.84
CA HIS A 230 -13.55 -20.07 -0.94
C HIS A 230 -12.30 -19.90 -1.83
N HIS A 231 -11.63 -18.76 -1.67
CA HIS A 231 -10.54 -18.32 -2.54
C HIS A 231 -9.41 -17.73 -1.70
N ASP A 232 -8.24 -18.36 -1.74
CA ASP A 232 -7.07 -17.95 -0.95
C ASP A 232 -6.44 -16.62 -1.44
N TRP A 233 -5.59 -16.02 -0.63
CA TRP A 233 -4.98 -14.71 -0.88
C TRP A 233 -3.48 -14.69 -0.60
N MET A 234 -2.73 -14.03 -1.48
CA MET A 234 -1.27 -14.01 -1.45
C MET A 234 -0.73 -13.04 -0.39
N TYR A 235 -1.15 -11.78 -0.46
CA TYR A 235 -0.70 -10.74 0.45
C TYR A 235 -1.69 -9.58 0.57
N LEU A 236 -1.47 -8.79 1.63
CA LEU A 236 -2.08 -7.50 1.90
C LEU A 236 -0.98 -6.43 1.84
N ARG A 237 -1.13 -5.51 0.90
CA ARG A 237 -0.25 -4.35 0.75
C ARG A 237 -0.56 -3.30 1.83
N LEU A 238 0.47 -2.90 2.57
CA LEU A 238 0.41 -1.75 3.49
C LEU A 238 0.77 -0.44 2.76
N PHE A 239 1.47 -0.57 1.63
CA PHE A 239 1.78 0.48 0.68
C PHE A 239 1.45 0.06 -0.75
N TYR A 240 0.98 1.02 -1.55
CA TYR A 240 0.94 0.89 -3.00
C TYR A 240 1.12 2.27 -3.65
N SER A 241 1.70 2.28 -4.85
CA SER A 241 1.82 3.50 -5.65
C SER A 241 0.48 3.83 -6.30
N GLU A 242 -0.02 5.04 -6.04
CA GLU A 242 -1.24 5.54 -6.68
C GLU A 242 -1.00 6.00 -8.12
N ILE A 243 0.27 6.12 -8.55
CA ILE A 243 0.65 6.55 -9.90
C ILE A 243 0.05 5.63 -10.98
N PHE A 244 -0.02 4.33 -10.72
CA PHE A 244 -0.54 3.33 -11.67
C PHE A 244 -2.07 3.16 -11.61
N MET A 245 -2.75 3.85 -10.71
CA MET A 245 -4.21 3.71 -10.49
C MET A 245 -5.06 4.69 -11.30
N GLY A 246 -4.49 5.25 -12.35
CA GLY A 246 -5.19 6.15 -13.27
C GLY A 246 -6.16 5.45 -14.21
N TRP A 247 -6.60 6.19 -15.23
CA TRP A 247 -7.36 5.64 -16.36
C TRP A 247 -6.44 4.86 -17.29
N ASN A 248 -6.57 3.54 -17.30
CA ASN A 248 -5.67 2.61 -17.98
C ASN A 248 -6.35 1.95 -19.20
N ASN A 249 -5.64 1.82 -20.32
CA ASN A 249 -6.21 1.29 -21.57
C ASN A 249 -6.58 -0.19 -21.47
N GLU A 250 -5.92 -0.95 -20.60
CA GLU A 250 -6.14 -2.39 -20.41
C GLU A 250 -7.49 -2.69 -19.73
N GLU A 251 -8.14 -1.67 -19.16
CA GLU A 251 -9.44 -1.78 -18.48
C GLU A 251 -10.60 -1.17 -19.30
N ILE A 252 -10.39 -0.86 -20.59
CA ILE A 252 -11.40 -0.22 -21.42
C ILE A 252 -12.75 -0.98 -21.43
N PHE A 253 -12.71 -2.31 -21.37
CA PHE A 253 -13.91 -3.13 -21.30
C PHE A 253 -14.61 -3.02 -19.94
N ASP A 254 -13.87 -2.92 -18.85
CA ASP A 254 -14.45 -2.73 -17.52
C ASP A 254 -15.10 -1.35 -17.40
N TYR A 255 -14.46 -0.33 -17.97
CA TYR A 255 -15.06 1.00 -18.07
C TYR A 255 -16.34 0.96 -18.91
N LEU A 256 -16.32 0.28 -20.06
CA LEU A 256 -17.50 0.13 -20.92
C LEU A 256 -18.64 -0.62 -20.21
N LYS A 257 -18.35 -1.66 -19.42
CA LYS A 257 -19.36 -2.37 -18.62
C LYS A 257 -20.09 -1.41 -17.68
N VAL A 258 -19.35 -0.59 -16.94
CA VAL A 258 -19.93 0.41 -16.01
C VAL A 258 -20.80 1.41 -16.77
N VAL A 259 -20.34 1.89 -17.94
CA VAL A 259 -21.11 2.77 -18.81
C VAL A 259 -22.41 2.12 -19.26
N ILE A 260 -22.35 0.89 -19.80
CA ILE A 260 -23.53 0.13 -20.26
C ILE A 260 -24.51 -0.11 -19.12
N LEU A 261 -24.02 -0.51 -17.94
CA LEU A 261 -24.85 -0.71 -16.74
C LEU A 261 -25.56 0.60 -16.34
N GLY A 262 -24.88 1.74 -16.40
CA GLY A 262 -25.47 3.04 -16.18
C GLY A 262 -26.62 3.36 -17.15
N TYR A 263 -26.41 3.14 -18.46
CA TYR A 263 -27.44 3.36 -19.47
C TYR A 263 -28.63 2.40 -19.32
N THR A 264 -28.37 1.10 -19.12
CA THR A 264 -29.41 0.08 -18.97
C THR A 264 -30.26 0.31 -17.72
N GLY A 265 -29.63 0.67 -16.59
CA GLY A 265 -30.33 1.05 -15.37
C GLY A 265 -31.24 2.25 -15.58
N LEU A 266 -30.77 3.30 -16.25
CA LEU A 266 -31.58 4.47 -16.58
C LEU A 266 -32.79 4.08 -17.46
N ILE A 267 -32.57 3.31 -18.53
CA ILE A 267 -33.65 2.84 -19.41
C ILE A 267 -34.67 2.01 -18.63
N GLY A 268 -34.22 1.11 -17.74
CA GLY A 268 -35.09 0.33 -16.85
C GLY A 268 -35.96 1.22 -15.96
N CYS A 269 -35.37 2.23 -15.32
CA CYS A 269 -36.10 3.23 -14.52
C CYS A 269 -37.15 3.99 -15.35
N LEU A 270 -36.80 4.39 -16.58
CA LEU A 270 -37.72 5.06 -17.49
C LEU A 270 -38.90 4.15 -17.89
N LEU A 271 -38.64 2.87 -18.19
CA LEU A 271 -39.68 1.88 -18.51
C LEU A 271 -40.60 1.59 -17.32
N LEU A 272 -40.05 1.52 -16.10
CA LEU A 272 -40.82 1.38 -14.87
C LEU A 272 -41.70 2.61 -14.62
N ALA A 273 -41.16 3.81 -14.78
CA ALA A 273 -41.91 5.06 -14.66
C ALA A 273 -43.08 5.10 -15.65
N LEU A 274 -42.85 4.67 -16.90
CA LEU A 274 -43.87 4.53 -17.93
C LEU A 274 -44.96 3.52 -17.55
N ARG A 275 -44.58 2.32 -17.07
CA ARG A 275 -45.54 1.29 -16.62
C ARG A 275 -46.39 1.75 -15.44
N CYS A 276 -45.78 2.39 -14.45
CA CYS A 276 -46.49 2.96 -13.29
C CYS A 276 -47.50 4.04 -13.73
N ARG A 277 -47.15 4.83 -14.74
CA ARG A 277 -48.04 5.86 -15.29
C ARG A 277 -49.20 5.28 -16.08
N GLN A 278 -48.95 4.24 -16.88
CA GLN A 278 -49.99 3.50 -17.63
C GLN A 278 -51.02 2.86 -16.69
N ARG A 279 -50.59 2.24 -15.58
CA ARG A 279 -51.51 1.66 -14.60
C ARG A 279 -52.42 2.70 -13.92
N ARG A 280 -51.97 3.95 -13.82
CA ARG A 280 -52.69 5.05 -13.14
C ARG A 280 -53.59 5.87 -14.07
N HIS A 281 -53.31 5.91 -15.37
CA HIS A 281 -54.06 6.71 -16.33
C HIS A 281 -54.27 5.96 -17.66
N ALA A 282 -55.53 5.75 -18.04
CA ALA A 282 -55.94 5.14 -19.32
C ALA A 282 -55.84 6.10 -20.54
N GLY A 283 -55.12 7.22 -20.40
CA GLY A 283 -55.00 8.28 -21.40
C GLY A 283 -53.61 8.33 -22.07
N SER A 284 -53.54 9.08 -23.18
CA SER A 284 -52.41 9.16 -24.14
C SER A 284 -51.00 8.91 -23.57
N PHE A 285 -50.33 7.97 -24.23
CA PHE A 285 -49.20 7.15 -23.77
C PHE A 285 -47.88 7.92 -23.54
N ALA A 286 -47.68 9.07 -24.17
CA ALA A 286 -46.51 9.92 -23.95
C ALA A 286 -46.86 11.37 -24.26
N SER A 287 -46.74 12.27 -23.28
CA SER A 287 -46.76 13.70 -23.61
C SER A 287 -45.48 14.05 -24.37
N LYS A 288 -45.54 15.02 -25.28
CA LYS A 288 -44.34 15.54 -25.99
C LYS A 288 -43.21 15.91 -25.01
N ASP A 289 -43.57 16.42 -23.83
CA ASP A 289 -42.64 16.78 -22.76
C ASP A 289 -41.89 15.58 -22.15
N PHE A 290 -42.52 14.41 -22.08
CA PHE A 290 -41.89 13.19 -21.57
C PHE A 290 -40.84 12.66 -22.55
N ALA A 291 -41.18 12.61 -23.85
CA ALA A 291 -40.26 12.17 -24.89
C ALA A 291 -39.03 13.09 -25.01
N GLN A 292 -39.23 14.41 -24.91
CA GLN A 292 -38.12 15.38 -24.90
C GLN A 292 -37.21 15.23 -23.68
N THR A 293 -37.75 14.88 -22.51
CA THR A 293 -36.95 14.68 -21.28
C THR A 293 -36.06 13.44 -21.39
N VAL A 294 -36.60 12.34 -21.93
CA VAL A 294 -35.87 11.10 -22.15
C VAL A 294 -34.73 11.29 -23.16
N ALA A 295 -34.99 12.02 -24.25
CA ALA A 295 -33.97 12.32 -25.25
C ALA A 295 -32.79 13.12 -24.65
N LEU A 296 -33.05 14.06 -23.75
CA LEU A 296 -32.00 14.83 -23.07
C LEU A 296 -31.17 13.96 -22.12
N LEU A 297 -31.81 13.10 -21.30
CA LEU A 297 -31.11 12.23 -20.33
C LEU A 297 -30.14 11.26 -21.00
N LEU A 298 -30.57 10.61 -22.08
CA LEU A 298 -29.77 9.62 -22.77
C LEU A 298 -28.76 10.26 -23.73
N GLY A 299 -29.15 11.33 -24.43
CA GLY A 299 -28.36 11.88 -25.53
C GLY A 299 -27.35 12.97 -25.14
N LEU A 300 -27.49 13.60 -23.97
CA LEU A 300 -26.66 14.74 -23.60
C LEU A 300 -26.08 14.60 -22.19
N TRP A 301 -26.92 14.16 -21.27
CA TRP A 301 -26.66 14.27 -19.86
C TRP A 301 -25.73 13.19 -19.30
N ILE A 302 -25.97 11.91 -19.59
CA ILE A 302 -25.04 10.84 -19.21
C ILE A 302 -23.65 11.04 -19.83
N PRO A 303 -23.50 11.32 -21.15
CA PRO A 303 -22.20 11.61 -21.74
C PRO A 303 -21.43 12.73 -21.02
N ALA A 304 -22.11 13.81 -20.62
CA ALA A 304 -21.49 14.91 -19.88
C ALA A 304 -20.95 14.48 -18.49
N CYS A 305 -21.62 13.54 -17.82
CA CYS A 305 -21.16 13.00 -16.52
C CYS A 305 -19.92 12.15 -16.66
N LEU A 306 -19.91 11.30 -17.70
CA LEU A 306 -18.78 10.45 -18.00
C LEU A 306 -17.55 11.28 -18.32
N ALA A 307 -17.69 12.32 -19.15
CA ALA A 307 -16.61 13.25 -19.43
C ALA A 307 -16.05 13.91 -18.16
N LEU A 308 -16.93 14.35 -17.25
CA LEU A 308 -16.50 14.96 -15.98
C LEU A 308 -15.79 13.97 -15.04
N ALA A 309 -16.19 12.70 -15.04
CA ALA A 309 -15.50 11.65 -14.29
C ALA A 309 -14.05 11.51 -14.78
N PHE A 310 -13.83 11.39 -16.08
CA PHE A 310 -12.48 11.32 -16.64
C PHE A 310 -11.64 12.57 -16.31
N VAL A 311 -12.23 13.76 -16.47
CA VAL A 311 -11.57 15.04 -16.13
C VAL A 311 -11.17 15.13 -14.65
N THR A 312 -11.97 14.55 -13.74
CA THR A 312 -11.69 14.60 -12.30
C THR A 312 -10.51 13.71 -11.89
N GLY A 313 -10.27 12.62 -12.63
CA GLY A 313 -9.24 11.64 -12.32
C GLY A 313 -9.78 10.50 -11.47
N ARG A 314 -9.33 9.28 -11.78
CA ARG A 314 -9.83 8.04 -11.18
C ARG A 314 -9.57 7.97 -9.68
N ILE A 315 -8.40 8.41 -9.23
CA ILE A 315 -8.01 8.34 -7.82
C ILE A 315 -8.86 9.34 -7.01
N SER A 316 -9.07 10.54 -7.55
CA SER A 316 -9.90 11.57 -6.94
C SER A 316 -11.36 11.15 -6.84
N LEU A 317 -11.90 10.49 -7.88
CA LEU A 317 -13.22 9.89 -7.83
C LEU A 317 -13.29 8.77 -6.79
N HIS A 318 -12.29 7.88 -6.77
CA HIS A 318 -12.22 6.77 -5.82
C HIS A 318 -12.29 7.27 -4.37
N ARG A 319 -11.51 8.29 -4.03
CA ARG A 319 -11.58 8.97 -2.72
C ARG A 319 -12.93 9.61 -2.43
N LEU A 320 -13.55 10.21 -3.44
CA LEU A 320 -14.82 10.92 -3.27
C LEU A 320 -15.98 9.95 -3.03
N PHE A 321 -15.96 8.78 -3.66
CA PHE A 321 -17.09 7.84 -3.68
C PHE A 321 -16.93 6.62 -2.80
N THR A 322 -15.71 6.27 -2.38
CA THR A 322 -15.48 5.11 -1.51
C THR A 322 -15.34 5.57 -0.08
N GLN A 323 -16.41 5.43 0.71
CA GLN A 323 -16.33 5.64 2.16
C GLN A 323 -15.63 4.45 2.80
N THR A 324 -14.35 4.65 3.11
CA THR A 324 -13.50 3.82 4.00
C THR A 324 -13.66 2.31 3.84
N PRO A 325 -13.36 1.73 2.65
CA PRO A 325 -13.08 0.30 2.63
C PRO A 325 -11.85 0.07 3.51
N THR A 326 -11.84 -0.87 4.46
CA THR A 326 -10.57 -1.14 5.17
C THR A 326 -9.55 -1.73 4.20
N VAL A 327 -10.05 -2.56 3.28
CA VAL A 327 -9.27 -3.25 2.25
C VAL A 327 -9.93 -3.21 0.89
N ARG A 328 -9.10 -3.23 -0.15
CA ARG A 328 -9.50 -3.29 -1.55
C ARG A 328 -8.73 -4.39 -2.26
N GLU A 329 -9.42 -5.18 -3.08
CA GLU A 329 -8.77 -6.15 -3.96
C GLU A 329 -7.98 -5.40 -5.04
N MET A 330 -6.74 -5.82 -5.25
CA MET A 330 -5.77 -5.22 -6.16
C MET A 330 -5.18 -6.27 -7.10
N PRO A 331 -5.99 -6.80 -8.03
CA PRO A 331 -5.53 -7.85 -8.95
C PRO A 331 -4.50 -7.32 -9.97
N ARG A 332 -4.49 -6.00 -10.22
CA ARG A 332 -3.62 -5.31 -11.19
C ARG A 332 -3.09 -4.02 -10.60
N TYR A 333 -2.01 -3.50 -11.21
CA TYR A 333 -1.39 -2.21 -10.87
C TYR A 333 -0.84 -2.11 -9.45
N GLY A 334 -0.70 -3.26 -8.76
CA GLY A 334 0.15 -3.35 -7.59
C GLY A 334 1.59 -3.20 -8.04
N CYS A 335 2.22 -2.08 -7.68
CA CYS A 335 3.66 -1.96 -7.76
C CYS A 335 4.25 -1.98 -6.36
N CYS A 336 5.50 -2.43 -6.32
CA CYS A 336 6.50 -2.06 -5.34
C CYS A 336 6.35 -2.85 -4.01
N ALA A 337 7.43 -3.05 -3.27
CA ALA A 337 7.47 -3.96 -2.11
C ALA A 337 7.70 -3.25 -0.77
N GLN A 338 7.40 -1.95 -0.68
CA GLN A 338 7.61 -1.14 0.53
C GLN A 338 6.98 -1.73 1.78
N GLY A 339 5.84 -2.41 1.64
CA GLY A 339 5.16 -3.08 2.75
C GLY A 339 4.17 -4.12 2.26
N LEU A 340 4.52 -5.40 2.38
CA LEU A 340 3.72 -6.56 2.00
C LEU A 340 3.53 -7.49 3.19
N VAL A 341 2.28 -7.86 3.49
CA VAL A 341 1.99 -8.84 4.55
C VAL A 341 1.47 -10.13 3.95
N PHE A 342 2.07 -11.25 4.32
CA PHE A 342 1.76 -12.59 3.85
C PHE A 342 1.22 -13.43 5.02
N PRO A 343 0.23 -14.30 4.77
CA PRO A 343 -0.16 -15.30 5.75
C PRO A 343 0.91 -16.39 5.88
N ASN A 344 1.08 -16.93 7.09
CA ASN A 344 2.17 -17.87 7.39
C ASN A 344 2.22 -19.09 6.45
N HIS A 345 1.06 -19.63 6.08
CA HIS A 345 0.98 -20.86 5.27
C HIS A 345 1.60 -20.72 3.88
N HIS A 346 1.84 -19.49 3.39
CA HIS A 346 2.55 -19.25 2.14
C HIS A 346 4.07 -19.13 2.27
N LEU A 347 4.60 -18.89 3.48
CA LEU A 347 6.02 -18.52 3.65
C LEU A 347 6.98 -19.60 3.21
N GLY A 348 6.66 -20.88 3.43
CA GLY A 348 7.50 -21.99 2.98
C GLY A 348 7.67 -22.00 1.45
N ALA A 349 6.57 -21.99 0.72
CA ALA A 349 6.60 -22.00 -0.74
C ALA A 349 7.25 -20.74 -1.32
N LEU A 350 7.01 -19.58 -0.72
CA LEU A 350 7.61 -18.32 -1.14
C LEU A 350 9.12 -18.27 -0.88
N GLN A 351 9.59 -18.82 0.25
CA GLN A 351 11.01 -18.95 0.54
C GLN A 351 11.72 -19.79 -0.53
N ASP A 352 11.16 -20.96 -0.85
CA ASP A 352 11.72 -21.87 -1.87
C ASP A 352 11.77 -21.17 -3.24
N PHE A 353 10.68 -20.50 -3.61
CA PHE A 353 10.57 -19.75 -4.86
C PHE A 353 11.56 -18.56 -4.94
N LEU A 354 11.84 -17.89 -3.82
CA LEU A 354 12.82 -16.81 -3.76
C LEU A 354 14.26 -17.33 -3.85
N ARG A 355 14.56 -18.56 -3.42
CA ARG A 355 15.90 -19.15 -3.52
C ARG A 355 16.20 -19.72 -4.90
N GLU A 356 15.19 -20.36 -5.51
CA GLU A 356 15.29 -21.08 -6.78
C GLU A 356 14.18 -20.63 -7.72
N PRO A 357 14.33 -19.45 -8.36
CA PRO A 357 13.28 -18.88 -9.17
C PRO A 357 13.26 -19.57 -10.54
N PRO A 358 12.10 -19.70 -11.19
CA PRO A 358 12.05 -20.13 -12.59
C PRO A 358 12.58 -19.06 -13.55
N TYR A 359 12.62 -17.78 -13.16
CA TYR A 359 12.99 -16.64 -14.00
C TYR A 359 13.81 -15.58 -13.23
N GLN A 360 14.57 -14.75 -13.96
CA GLN A 360 15.34 -13.65 -13.37
C GLN A 360 14.52 -12.35 -13.35
N PHE A 361 13.62 -12.21 -12.37
CA PHE A 361 12.93 -10.96 -12.09
C PHE A 361 13.20 -10.49 -10.64
N PRO A 362 13.07 -9.18 -10.33
CA PRO A 362 13.06 -8.67 -8.96
C PRO A 362 11.99 -9.31 -8.09
N GLY A 363 12.24 -9.37 -6.77
CA GLY A 363 11.46 -10.18 -5.83
C GLY A 363 9.96 -9.87 -5.82
N ASP A 364 9.58 -8.60 -6.00
CA ASP A 364 8.19 -8.15 -6.03
C ASP A 364 7.45 -8.61 -7.29
N MET A 365 8.08 -8.52 -8.46
CA MET A 365 7.55 -9.06 -9.72
C MET A 365 7.41 -10.58 -9.68
N ILE A 366 8.38 -11.25 -9.06
CA ILE A 366 8.35 -12.71 -8.85
C ILE A 366 7.12 -13.10 -8.02
N MET A 367 6.80 -12.36 -6.95
CA MET A 367 5.60 -12.63 -6.13
C MET A 367 4.29 -12.42 -6.89
N GLU A 368 4.23 -11.46 -7.82
CA GLU A 368 3.06 -11.24 -8.69
C GLU A 368 2.83 -12.43 -9.64
N ASP A 369 3.90 -13.01 -10.19
CA ASP A 369 3.83 -14.20 -11.03
C ASP A 369 3.39 -15.44 -10.22
N TYR A 370 3.94 -15.62 -9.01
CA TYR A 370 3.52 -16.70 -8.11
C TYR A 370 2.03 -16.63 -7.79
N ALA A 371 1.53 -15.42 -7.45
CA ALA A 371 0.12 -15.21 -7.16
C ALA A 371 -0.77 -15.53 -8.37
N ARG A 372 -0.37 -15.11 -9.58
CA ARG A 372 -1.11 -15.42 -10.81
C ARG A 372 -1.17 -16.93 -11.06
N ASP A 373 -0.03 -17.60 -10.97
CA ASP A 373 0.09 -19.01 -11.34
C ASP A 373 -0.66 -19.93 -10.34
N HIS A 374 -0.76 -19.51 -9.08
CA HIS A 374 -1.55 -20.17 -8.04
C HIS A 374 -2.96 -19.61 -7.87
N GLN A 375 -3.37 -18.68 -8.74
CA GLN A 375 -4.67 -18.00 -8.69
C GLN A 375 -4.96 -17.33 -7.35
N LEU A 376 -3.97 -16.81 -6.63
CA LEU A 376 -4.16 -16.16 -5.34
C LEU A 376 -4.67 -14.71 -5.51
N THR A 377 -5.64 -14.31 -4.68
CA THR A 377 -6.10 -12.92 -4.66
C THR A 377 -5.07 -12.01 -3.98
N LYS A 378 -5.08 -10.72 -4.33
CA LYS A 378 -4.13 -9.72 -3.81
C LYS A 378 -4.90 -8.55 -3.27
N TRP A 379 -4.53 -8.05 -2.10
CA TRP A 379 -5.28 -7.01 -1.39
C TRP A 379 -4.38 -5.83 -1.02
N ALA A 380 -4.98 -4.69 -0.72
CA ALA A 380 -4.31 -3.54 -0.12
C ALA A 380 -5.19 -2.86 0.92
N LEU A 381 -4.57 -2.27 1.93
CA LEU A 381 -5.23 -1.30 2.81
C LEU A 381 -5.51 -0.02 2.02
N ASP A 382 -6.72 0.50 2.09
CA ASP A 382 -7.15 1.66 1.30
C ASP A 382 -7.90 2.68 2.17
N PRO A 383 -7.29 3.80 2.59
CA PRO A 383 -5.99 4.33 2.13
C PRO A 383 -4.76 3.50 2.55
N SER A 384 -3.62 3.75 1.93
CA SER A 384 -2.33 3.24 2.42
C SER A 384 -2.05 3.66 3.87
N VAL A 385 -1.33 2.82 4.62
CA VAL A 385 -0.84 3.13 5.98
C VAL A 385 0.66 3.43 6.02
N MET A 386 1.31 3.39 4.87
CA MET A 386 2.73 3.69 4.70
C MET A 386 2.96 4.63 3.54
N GLN A 387 4.13 5.25 3.50
CA GLN A 387 4.62 6.05 2.39
C GLN A 387 6.13 5.87 2.25
N HIS A 388 6.58 5.82 1.00
CA HIS A 388 7.99 5.80 0.66
C HIS A 388 8.60 7.20 0.86
N VAL A 389 9.71 7.28 1.60
CA VAL A 389 10.42 8.54 1.87
C VAL A 389 11.69 8.73 1.04
N GLY A 390 12.09 7.69 0.29
CA GLY A 390 13.26 7.68 -0.58
C GLY A 390 13.10 8.46 -1.90
N LEU A 391 12.61 9.71 -1.85
CA LEU A 391 12.46 10.60 -3.03
C LEU A 391 13.77 10.94 -3.76
N VAL A 392 14.91 10.60 -3.16
CA VAL A 392 16.24 10.73 -3.76
C VAL A 392 16.69 9.32 -4.13
N GLU A 393 16.41 8.89 -5.35
CA GLU A 393 16.94 7.62 -5.85
C GLU A 393 18.47 7.60 -5.72
N SER A 394 19.01 6.47 -5.29
CA SER A 394 20.43 6.14 -5.33
C SER A 394 20.95 5.90 -6.76
N SER A 395 20.19 6.30 -7.79
CA SER A 395 20.52 6.17 -9.21
C SER A 395 20.43 7.53 -9.89
N ASP A 396 21.58 8.00 -10.37
CA ASP A 396 21.80 9.25 -11.10
C ASP A 396 20.64 9.66 -12.03
N GLY A 397 19.90 10.70 -11.63
CA GLY A 397 19.02 11.44 -12.54
C GLY A 397 17.88 12.20 -11.85
N PRO A 398 17.30 13.24 -12.48
CA PRO A 398 16.15 13.98 -11.96
C PRO A 398 14.84 13.22 -12.23
N ARG A 399 14.81 11.88 -12.04
CA ARG A 399 13.61 11.08 -12.25
C ARG A 399 12.67 11.26 -11.08
N ARG A 400 11.40 11.51 -11.40
CA ARG A 400 10.31 11.71 -10.44
C ARG A 400 9.99 10.38 -9.77
N ALA A 401 9.63 10.42 -8.48
CA ALA A 401 9.26 9.25 -7.68
C ALA A 401 8.27 8.34 -8.43
N GLU A 402 8.70 7.13 -8.78
CA GLU A 402 7.81 6.08 -9.33
C GLU A 402 7.00 5.39 -8.21
N VAL A 403 7.39 5.64 -6.96
CA VAL A 403 6.84 5.08 -5.73
C VAL A 403 6.21 6.21 -4.92
N TRP A 404 4.89 6.39 -5.01
CA TRP A 404 4.21 7.45 -4.26
C TRP A 404 2.74 7.15 -4.00
N ASN A 405 2.28 7.36 -2.76
CA ASN A 405 0.87 7.31 -2.41
C ASN A 405 0.34 8.72 -2.10
N PHE A 406 -0.48 9.28 -3.00
CA PHE A 406 -1.00 10.65 -2.84
C PHE A 406 -2.02 10.74 -1.70
N SER A 407 -2.81 9.69 -1.47
CA SER A 407 -3.79 9.64 -0.39
C SER A 407 -3.13 9.65 1.00
N PHE A 408 -1.94 9.06 1.18
CA PHE A 408 -1.20 9.13 2.43
C PHE A 408 -0.80 10.57 2.80
N GLU A 409 -0.38 11.37 1.81
CA GLU A 409 -0.02 12.79 2.03
C GLU A 409 -1.22 13.69 2.35
N ARG A 410 -2.45 13.19 2.19
CA ARG A 410 -3.68 13.87 2.59
C ARG A 410 -4.15 13.53 4.00
N LEU A 411 -3.51 12.57 4.68
CA LEU A 411 -3.83 12.25 6.07
C LEU A 411 -3.63 13.50 6.92
N GLN A 412 -4.53 13.71 7.88
CA GLN A 412 -4.35 14.76 8.88
C GLN A 412 -3.50 14.18 10.00
N GLY A 413 -2.43 14.89 10.37
CA GLY A 413 -1.72 14.59 11.62
C GLY A 413 -2.73 14.58 12.75
N ALA A 414 -2.77 13.51 13.54
CA ALA A 414 -3.40 13.54 14.84
C ALA A 414 -2.73 14.66 15.63
N ARG A 415 -3.35 15.84 15.60
CA ARG A 415 -3.09 16.88 16.60
C ARG A 415 -4.00 16.50 17.75
N ASP A 416 -3.37 16.06 18.83
CA ASP A 416 -4.00 15.86 20.14
C ASP A 416 -4.91 17.03 20.53
#